data_AF-A0A8T1U7A3-F1
#
_entry.id   AF-A0A8T1U7A3-F1
#
_cell.length_a   1.000
_cell.length_b   1.000
_cell.length_c   1.000
_cell.angle_alpha   90.00
_cell.angle_beta   90.00
_cell.angle_gamma   90.00
#
_symmetry.space_group_name_H-M   'P 1'
#
loop_
_entity.id
_entity.type
_entity.pdbx_description
1 polymer ?
#
loop_
_entity_poly.entity_id
_entity_poly.type
_entity_poly.pdbx_seq_one_letter_code
_entity_poly.pdbx_strand_id
1 'polypeptide(L)'
;MPVMFTRKHPSLSGFGMISNGTLVTVVGFWPPSSEVKLSKLPNLSQATIMVKQFPIVPAFACTTEKLQGKMCHQGVVVSCLTQSGGVSSQTIYVALSRTTTLAKLTLTEPLTTDYIAKFDPDPAAATEMQRLIALICEPPYTPLKQHVRSHQWRSHQNVRQH
;
A
#
# COMPACT_ATOMS: atom_id res chain seq x y z
N MET A 1 11.78 -3.45 -18.48
CA MET A 1 11.78 -4.01 -17.10
C MET A 1 10.89 -3.17 -16.19
N PRO A 2 9.85 -3.72 -15.53
CA PRO A 2 9.04 -2.98 -14.56
C PRO A 2 9.86 -2.58 -13.34
N VAL A 3 9.80 -1.31 -13.00
CA VAL A 3 10.47 -0.72 -11.84
C VAL A 3 9.54 0.24 -11.12
N MET A 4 9.86 0.47 -9.86
CA MET A 4 9.15 1.37 -8.97
C MET A 4 10.12 2.46 -8.50
N PHE A 5 9.70 3.72 -8.59
CA PHE A 5 10.47 4.82 -8.01
C PHE A 5 10.37 4.83 -6.49
N THR A 6 11.47 4.86 -5.77
CA THR A 6 11.46 4.84 -4.29
C THR A 6 11.46 6.24 -3.68
N ARG A 7 11.84 7.26 -4.46
CA ARG A 7 11.90 8.66 -4.02
C ARG A 7 11.50 9.61 -5.15
N LYS A 8 10.88 10.73 -4.80
CA LYS A 8 10.65 11.86 -5.72
C LYS A 8 12.00 12.40 -6.18
N HIS A 9 12.19 12.51 -7.50
CA HIS A 9 13.40 13.08 -8.09
C HIS A 9 13.07 14.46 -8.67
N PRO A 10 13.76 15.55 -8.26
CA PRO A 10 13.43 16.91 -8.70
C PRO A 10 13.38 17.08 -10.23
N SER A 11 14.36 16.49 -10.93
CA SER A 11 14.46 16.56 -12.40
C SER A 11 13.37 15.78 -13.16
N LEU A 12 12.58 14.96 -12.47
CA LEU A 12 11.52 14.14 -13.08
C LEU A 12 10.11 14.67 -12.80
N SER A 13 10.00 15.79 -12.08
CA SER A 13 8.73 16.42 -11.71
C SER A 13 7.89 16.85 -12.92
N GLY A 14 8.51 17.26 -14.03
CA GLY A 14 7.82 17.64 -15.27
C GLY A 14 7.35 16.47 -16.14
N PHE A 15 7.74 15.23 -15.82
CA PHE A 15 7.43 14.03 -16.63
C PHE A 15 6.31 13.18 -16.02
N GLY A 16 5.44 13.76 -15.17
CA GLY A 16 4.37 13.01 -14.51
C GLY A 16 4.86 12.01 -13.47
N MET A 17 6.14 12.09 -13.08
CA MET A 17 6.71 11.31 -11.98
C MET A 17 6.60 12.10 -10.68
N ILE A 18 5.43 12.01 -10.07
CA ILE A 18 5.00 12.99 -9.05
C ILE A 18 5.19 12.47 -7.63
N SER A 19 5.40 11.17 -7.42
CA SER A 19 5.36 10.56 -6.08
C SER A 19 6.18 9.29 -5.93
N ASN A 20 6.44 8.93 -4.67
CA ASN A 20 7.05 7.66 -4.32
C ASN A 20 6.15 6.49 -4.73
N GLY A 21 6.79 5.45 -5.22
CA GLY A 21 6.31 4.18 -5.73
C GLY A 21 5.56 4.22 -7.06
N THR A 22 5.75 5.26 -7.87
CA THR A 22 5.25 5.25 -9.26
C THR A 22 5.85 4.05 -10.00
N LEU A 23 4.98 3.26 -10.63
CA LEU A 23 5.36 2.10 -11.44
C LEU A 23 5.62 2.55 -12.88
N VAL A 24 6.75 2.16 -13.44
CA VAL A 24 7.11 2.45 -14.84
C VAL A 24 7.82 1.25 -15.45
N THR A 25 7.98 1.26 -16.77
CA THR A 25 8.79 0.27 -17.49
C THR A 25 10.06 0.92 -18.03
N VAL A 26 11.22 0.38 -17.66
CA VAL A 26 12.51 0.73 -18.28
C VAL A 26 12.53 0.20 -19.71
N VAL A 27 12.79 1.09 -20.67
CA VAL A 27 12.84 0.82 -22.12
C VAL A 27 14.26 0.80 -22.71
N GLY A 28 15.29 1.14 -21.92
CA GLY A 28 16.69 1.17 -22.35
C GLY A 28 17.65 1.38 -21.19
N PHE A 29 18.96 1.24 -21.46
CA PHE A 29 20.02 1.36 -20.45
C PHE A 29 21.07 2.39 -20.86
N TRP A 30 21.57 3.11 -19.87
CA TRP A 30 22.80 3.92 -19.97
C TRP A 30 23.91 3.18 -19.20
N PRO A 31 25.17 3.18 -19.69
CA PRO A 31 26.23 2.36 -19.11
C PRO A 31 26.44 2.63 -17.60
N PRO A 32 26.70 1.57 -16.81
CA PRO A 32 26.81 1.68 -15.36
C PRO A 32 28.10 2.38 -14.94
N SER A 33 28.01 3.29 -13.96
CA SER A 33 29.15 3.85 -13.25
C SER A 33 29.49 2.96 -12.04
N SER A 34 30.63 2.28 -12.11
CA SER A 34 31.49 1.74 -11.02
C SER A 34 30.84 1.16 -9.74
N GLU A 35 31.21 -0.08 -9.43
CA GLU A 35 30.82 -0.80 -8.21
C GLU A 35 31.76 -0.48 -7.02
N VAL A 36 31.22 -0.22 -5.82
CA VAL A 36 32.03 -0.01 -4.60
C VAL A 36 31.76 -1.13 -3.59
N LYS A 37 32.80 -1.88 -3.22
CA LYS A 37 32.72 -2.91 -2.17
C LYS A 37 32.86 -2.29 -0.78
N LEU A 38 31.80 -2.36 0.02
CA LEU A 38 31.71 -1.81 1.38
C LEU A 38 32.69 -2.44 2.38
N SER A 39 33.17 -3.65 2.12
CA SER A 39 34.09 -4.40 3.00
C SER A 39 35.49 -3.78 3.15
N LYS A 40 35.79 -2.70 2.42
CA LYS A 40 37.09 -2.02 2.44
C LYS A 40 37.10 -0.71 3.27
N LEU A 41 35.98 -0.34 3.89
CA LEU A 41 35.90 0.89 4.69
C LEU A 41 36.24 0.61 6.16
N PRO A 42 37.34 1.17 6.71
CA PRO A 42 37.62 1.08 8.15
C PRO A 42 36.56 1.87 8.93
N ASN A 43 36.22 1.39 10.14
CA ASN A 43 35.26 2.04 11.06
C ASN A 43 33.86 2.27 10.46
N LEU A 44 33.32 1.25 9.78
CA LEU A 44 31.95 1.23 9.22
C LEU A 44 30.85 1.70 10.18
N SER A 45 30.98 1.45 11.48
CA SER A 45 30.01 1.88 12.51
C SER A 45 29.97 3.40 12.76
N GLN A 46 31.00 4.14 12.35
CA GLN A 46 31.10 5.60 12.48
C GLN A 46 31.10 6.32 11.12
N ALA A 47 31.11 5.56 10.02
CA ALA A 47 31.11 6.11 8.68
C ALA A 47 29.69 6.40 8.19
N THR A 48 29.46 7.63 7.72
CA THR A 48 28.24 7.96 6.96
C THR A 48 28.47 7.61 5.49
N ILE A 49 27.72 6.64 4.96
CA ILE A 49 27.82 6.23 3.56
C ILE A 49 26.78 6.99 2.73
N MET A 50 27.24 7.73 1.73
CA MET A 50 26.37 8.36 0.74
C MET A 50 26.24 7.46 -0.49
N VAL A 51 25.05 6.86 -0.67
CA VAL A 51 24.75 6.05 -1.85
C VAL A 51 24.15 6.96 -2.93
N LYS A 52 24.86 7.13 -4.05
CA LYS A 52 24.33 7.78 -5.27
C LYS A 52 23.82 6.71 -6.23
N GLN A 53 22.51 6.54 -6.25
CA GLN A 53 21.81 5.56 -7.08
C GLN A 53 20.56 6.21 -7.67
N PHE A 54 20.18 5.85 -8.90
CA PHE A 54 18.85 6.16 -9.40
C PHE A 54 17.79 5.53 -8.49
N PRO A 55 16.80 6.28 -7.98
CA PRO A 55 15.89 5.81 -6.94
C PRO A 55 14.82 4.90 -7.54
N ILE A 56 15.23 3.78 -8.16
CA ILE A 56 14.39 2.77 -8.76
C ILE A 56 14.71 1.41 -8.14
N VAL A 57 13.69 0.57 -8.01
CA VAL A 57 13.81 -0.84 -7.63
C VAL A 57 13.00 -1.69 -8.60
N PRO A 58 13.40 -2.95 -8.89
CA PRO A 58 12.56 -3.88 -9.62
C PRO A 58 11.16 -4.00 -8.97
N ALA A 59 10.12 -4.07 -9.80
CA ALA A 59 8.73 -4.03 -9.34
C ALA A 59 7.85 -5.14 -9.94
N PHE A 60 8.45 -6.31 -10.18
CA PHE A 60 7.69 -7.52 -10.56
C PHE A 60 6.83 -8.04 -9.40
N ALA A 61 7.35 -7.92 -8.18
CA ALA A 61 6.65 -8.19 -6.94
C ALA A 61 7.00 -7.08 -5.96
N CYS A 62 6.01 -6.61 -5.20
CA CYS A 62 6.17 -5.59 -4.19
C CYS A 62 5.61 -6.10 -2.88
N THR A 63 6.26 -5.77 -1.77
CA THR A 63 5.65 -6.01 -0.47
C THR A 63 4.45 -5.07 -0.27
N THR A 64 3.51 -5.52 0.53
CA THR A 64 2.30 -4.79 0.93
C THR A 64 2.60 -3.44 1.58
N GLU A 65 3.67 -3.34 2.38
CA GLU A 65 4.12 -2.08 3.00
C GLU A 65 4.54 -1.06 1.94
N LYS A 66 5.18 -1.51 0.85
CA LYS A 66 5.57 -0.63 -0.25
C LYS A 66 4.39 -0.19 -1.11
N LEU A 67 3.33 -0.99 -1.15
CA LEU A 67 2.09 -0.66 -1.87
C LEU A 67 1.07 0.11 -1.02
N GLN A 68 1.32 0.28 0.28
CA GLN A 68 0.43 1.05 1.14
C GLN A 68 0.27 2.49 0.60
N GLY A 69 -0.98 2.94 0.51
CA GLY A 69 -1.32 4.25 -0.06
C GLY A 69 -1.41 4.29 -1.59
N LYS A 70 -1.24 3.16 -2.29
CA LYS A 70 -1.36 3.09 -3.76
C LYS A 70 -2.58 2.36 -4.25
N MET A 71 -3.14 2.84 -5.34
CA MET A 71 -4.20 2.15 -6.05
C MET A 71 -3.61 1.45 -7.28
N CYS A 72 -3.89 0.17 -7.43
CA CYS A 72 -3.42 -0.68 -8.53
C CYS A 72 -4.57 -0.86 -9.53
N HIS A 73 -4.63 0.00 -10.54
CA HIS A 73 -5.74 0.02 -11.50
C HIS A 73 -5.79 -1.19 -12.44
N GLN A 74 -4.63 -1.83 -12.67
CA GLN A 74 -4.50 -3.01 -13.53
C GLN A 74 -4.74 -4.33 -12.79
N GLY A 75 -4.93 -4.27 -11.48
CA GLY A 75 -5.12 -5.43 -10.62
C GLY A 75 -3.91 -5.79 -9.79
N VAL A 76 -4.09 -6.78 -8.92
CA VAL A 76 -3.05 -7.32 -8.06
C VAL A 76 -3.16 -8.83 -7.98
N VAL A 77 -2.01 -9.49 -7.97
CA VAL A 77 -1.89 -10.90 -7.65
C VAL A 77 -1.29 -10.98 -6.25
N VAL A 78 -2.02 -11.58 -5.32
CA VAL A 78 -1.59 -11.73 -3.92
C VAL A 78 -1.08 -13.16 -3.75
N SER A 79 0.24 -13.27 -3.51
CA SER A 79 0.93 -14.54 -3.30
C SER A 79 1.25 -14.75 -1.82
N CYS A 80 1.16 -16.01 -1.37
CA CYS A 80 1.47 -16.47 0.00
C CYS A 80 0.72 -15.72 1.10
N LEU A 81 -0.44 -16.24 1.51
CA LEU A 81 -1.15 -15.69 2.65
C LEU A 81 -0.47 -16.09 3.97
N THR A 82 0.09 -17.29 4.04
CA THR A 82 0.83 -17.81 5.19
C THR A 82 2.34 -17.73 4.94
N GLN A 83 3.05 -16.85 5.67
CA GLN A 83 4.50 -16.88 5.76
C GLN A 83 4.96 -17.19 7.18
N SER A 84 5.92 -18.11 7.26
CA SER A 84 6.68 -18.47 8.46
C SER A 84 7.51 -17.26 8.93
N GLY A 85 6.96 -16.36 9.73
CA GLY A 85 7.76 -15.25 10.29
C GLY A 85 7.05 -13.95 10.64
N GLY A 86 5.89 -13.98 11.32
CA GLY A 86 5.43 -12.80 12.07
C GLY A 86 4.88 -11.63 11.24
N VAL A 87 4.47 -11.84 10.00
CA VAL A 87 3.74 -10.82 9.22
C VAL A 87 2.38 -10.56 9.88
N SER A 88 2.09 -9.31 10.21
CA SER A 88 0.83 -8.90 10.84
C SER A 88 -0.36 -9.32 9.96
N SER A 89 -1.39 -9.91 10.56
CA SER A 89 -2.63 -10.30 9.89
C SER A 89 -3.30 -9.14 9.15
N GLN A 90 -3.02 -7.89 9.56
CA GLN A 90 -3.56 -6.68 8.95
C GLN A 90 -3.03 -6.43 7.53
N THR A 91 -1.94 -7.11 7.15
CA THR A 91 -1.26 -6.95 5.87
C THR A 91 -2.11 -7.40 4.70
N ILE A 92 -2.99 -8.39 4.89
CA ILE A 92 -3.91 -8.84 3.84
C ILE A 92 -4.88 -7.72 3.46
N TYR A 93 -5.42 -6.98 4.44
CA TYR A 93 -6.34 -5.89 4.17
C TYR A 93 -5.66 -4.82 3.30
N VAL A 94 -4.39 -4.53 3.55
CA VAL A 94 -3.61 -3.63 2.70
C VAL A 94 -3.53 -4.17 1.28
N ALA A 95 -3.21 -5.45 1.09
CA ALA A 95 -3.14 -6.08 -0.24
C ALA A 95 -4.48 -6.03 -0.99
N LEU A 96 -5.57 -6.47 -0.34
CA LEU A 96 -6.90 -6.55 -0.95
C LEU A 96 -7.43 -5.16 -1.32
N SER A 97 -7.20 -4.16 -0.46
CA SER A 97 -7.63 -2.78 -0.67
C SER A 97 -6.83 -2.01 -1.74
N ARG A 98 -5.82 -2.63 -2.37
CA ARG A 98 -5.08 -1.97 -3.47
C ARG A 98 -5.88 -1.93 -4.77
N THR A 99 -6.91 -2.74 -4.93
CA THR A 99 -7.75 -2.78 -6.15
C THR A 99 -9.14 -2.21 -5.89
N THR A 100 -9.75 -1.64 -6.92
CA THR A 100 -11.10 -1.06 -6.85
C THR A 100 -12.21 -2.05 -7.19
N THR A 101 -11.86 -3.20 -7.76
CA THR A 101 -12.82 -4.18 -8.29
C THR A 101 -12.34 -5.59 -8.01
N LEU A 102 -13.25 -6.44 -7.52
CA LEU A 102 -12.95 -7.85 -7.22
C LEU A 102 -12.43 -8.62 -8.45
N ALA A 103 -12.91 -8.32 -9.66
CA ALA A 103 -12.47 -8.96 -10.90
C ALA A 103 -10.97 -8.74 -11.23
N LYS A 104 -10.31 -7.78 -10.57
CA LYS A 104 -8.89 -7.45 -10.74
C LYS A 104 -8.03 -7.94 -9.58
N LEU A 105 -8.60 -8.73 -8.68
CA LEU A 105 -7.90 -9.34 -7.56
C LEU A 105 -7.75 -10.83 -7.85
N THR A 106 -6.51 -11.31 -7.85
CA THR A 106 -6.21 -12.74 -7.96
C THR A 106 -5.48 -13.18 -6.69
N LEU A 107 -6.02 -14.20 -6.03
CA LEU A 107 -5.34 -14.87 -4.93
C LEU A 107 -4.69 -16.14 -5.49
N THR A 108 -3.42 -16.38 -5.16
CA THR A 108 -2.75 -17.63 -5.56
C THR A 108 -3.21 -18.83 -4.73
N GLU A 109 -3.80 -18.56 -3.56
CA GLU A 109 -4.26 -19.54 -2.58
C GLU A 109 -5.67 -19.17 -2.10
N PRO A 110 -6.54 -20.13 -1.77
CA PRO A 110 -7.85 -19.84 -1.18
C PRO A 110 -7.72 -19.10 0.16
N LEU A 111 -8.61 -18.12 0.40
CA LEU A 111 -8.73 -17.48 1.70
C LEU A 111 -9.51 -18.39 2.66
N THR A 112 -8.87 -18.89 3.71
CA THR A 112 -9.52 -19.75 4.71
C THR A 112 -10.19 -18.95 5.82
N THR A 113 -11.19 -19.53 6.48
CA THR A 113 -11.82 -18.96 7.68
C THR A 113 -10.81 -18.70 8.79
N ASP A 114 -9.85 -19.62 8.98
CA ASP A 114 -8.77 -19.47 9.97
C ASP A 114 -7.89 -18.26 9.66
N TYR A 115 -7.74 -17.92 8.38
CA TYR A 115 -7.00 -16.74 7.98
C TYR A 115 -7.78 -15.46 8.28
N ILE A 116 -9.09 -15.45 8.01
CA ILE A 116 -9.97 -14.31 8.31
C ILE A 116 -10.04 -14.09 9.83
N ALA A 117 -10.08 -15.15 10.63
CA ALA A 117 -10.09 -15.07 12.09
C ALA A 117 -8.84 -14.39 12.68
N LYS A 118 -7.71 -14.42 11.96
CA LYS A 118 -6.50 -13.70 12.36
C LYS A 118 -6.62 -12.18 12.16
N PHE A 119 -7.57 -11.73 11.34
CA PHE A 119 -7.86 -10.32 11.16
C PHE A 119 -8.72 -9.79 12.30
N ASP A 120 -8.08 -9.61 13.45
CA ASP A 120 -8.69 -9.03 14.64
C ASP A 120 -8.24 -7.57 14.78
N PRO A 121 -9.08 -6.58 14.43
CA PRO A 121 -8.73 -5.18 14.60
C PRO A 121 -8.63 -4.84 16.08
N ASP A 122 -7.66 -4.02 16.46
CA ASP A 122 -7.49 -3.55 17.84
C ASP A 122 -8.83 -2.96 18.37
N PRO A 123 -9.37 -3.49 19.50
CA PRO A 123 -10.63 -3.02 20.07
C PRO A 123 -10.64 -1.51 20.36
N ALA A 124 -9.49 -0.93 20.71
CA ALA A 124 -9.38 0.51 20.91
C ALA A 124 -9.57 1.27 19.60
N ALA A 125 -8.95 0.80 18.51
CA ALA A 125 -9.14 1.37 17.18
C ALA A 125 -10.58 1.21 16.67
N ALA A 126 -11.22 0.07 16.95
CA ALA A 126 -12.63 -0.16 16.60
C ALA A 126 -13.57 0.80 17.35
N THR A 127 -13.36 0.97 18.66
CA THR A 127 -14.11 1.91 19.50
C THR A 127 -13.93 3.36 19.04
N GLU A 128 -12.68 3.75 18.75
CA GLU A 128 -12.39 5.09 18.23
C GLU A 128 -13.05 5.32 16.87
N MET A 129 -13.06 4.32 15.99
CA MET A 129 -13.77 4.47 14.72
C MET A 129 -15.27 4.66 14.90
N GLN A 130 -15.89 3.95 15.85
CA GLN A 130 -17.30 4.17 16.17
C GLN A 130 -17.55 5.59 16.67
N ARG A 131 -16.70 6.09 17.57
CA ARG A 131 -16.77 7.47 18.07
C ARG A 131 -16.66 8.48 16.93
N LEU A 132 -15.73 8.28 16.00
CA LEU A 132 -15.54 9.15 14.83
C LEU A 132 -16.74 9.11 13.88
N ILE A 133 -17.33 7.94 13.63
CA ILE A 133 -18.54 7.79 12.81
C ILE A 133 -19.71 8.56 13.44
N ALA A 134 -19.86 8.49 14.77
CA ALA A 134 -20.90 9.22 15.49
C ALA A 134 -20.76 10.75 15.39
N LEU A 135 -19.53 11.25 15.21
CA LEU A 135 -19.24 12.68 15.03
C LEU A 135 -19.43 13.18 13.60
N ILE A 136 -19.67 12.30 12.62
CA ILE A 136 -19.93 12.73 11.24
C ILE A 136 -21.23 13.53 11.24
N CYS A 137 -21.12 14.83 11.01
CA CYS A 137 -22.24 15.74 10.80
C CYS A 137 -22.36 16.05 9.30
N GLU A 138 -23.57 15.98 8.78
CA GLU A 138 -23.84 16.38 7.39
C GLU A 138 -24.03 17.89 7.32
N PRO A 139 -23.28 18.60 6.46
CA PRO A 139 -23.47 20.03 6.30
C PRO A 139 -24.92 20.36 5.89
N PRO A 140 -25.49 21.47 6.37
CA PRO A 140 -26.89 21.82 6.08
C PRO A 140 -27.16 22.11 4.60
N TYR A 141 -26.12 22.35 3.80
CA TYR A 141 -26.20 22.58 2.36
C TYR A 141 -26.00 21.31 1.52
N THR A 142 -25.96 20.13 2.14
CA THR A 142 -25.74 18.86 1.43
C THR A 142 -26.92 18.56 0.49
N PRO A 143 -26.68 18.25 -0.79
CA PRO A 143 -27.76 17.87 -1.71
C PRO A 143 -28.53 16.63 -1.23
N LEU A 144 -29.85 16.58 -1.46
CA LEU A 144 -30.72 15.48 -1.04
C LEU A 144 -30.21 14.08 -1.46
N LYS A 145 -29.64 13.95 -2.67
CA LYS A 145 -29.03 12.69 -3.14
C LYS A 145 -27.86 12.22 -2.27
N GLN A 146 -27.09 13.15 -1.71
CA GLN A 146 -25.97 12.84 -0.82
C GLN A 146 -26.48 12.49 0.59
N HIS A 147 -27.53 13.17 1.09
CA HIS A 147 -28.21 12.80 2.33
C HIS A 147 -28.78 11.37 2.30
N VAL A 148 -29.41 10.96 1.19
CA VAL A 148 -29.92 9.58 1.07
C VAL A 148 -28.78 8.57 1.12
N ARG A 149 -27.66 8.84 0.43
CA ARG A 149 -26.48 7.96 0.43
C ARG A 149 -25.80 7.90 1.80
N SER A 150 -25.69 9.02 2.50
CA SER A 150 -25.08 9.05 3.84
C SER A 150 -25.93 8.29 4.85
N HIS A 151 -27.26 8.45 4.82
CA HIS A 151 -28.18 7.67 5.66
C HIS A 151 -28.08 6.16 5.37
N GLN A 152 -28.10 5.77 4.09
CA GLN A 152 -27.89 4.38 3.70
C GLN A 152 -26.53 3.85 4.15
N TRP A 153 -25.46 4.64 4.04
CA TRP A 153 -24.15 4.23 4.50
C TRP A 153 -24.12 4.04 6.02
N ARG A 154 -24.70 4.97 6.81
CA ARG A 154 -24.78 4.88 8.28
C ARG A 154 -25.55 3.65 8.73
N SER A 155 -26.67 3.32 8.08
CA SER A 155 -27.44 2.12 8.43
C SER A 155 -26.63 0.83 8.25
N HIS A 156 -25.76 0.75 7.24
CA HIS A 156 -24.88 -0.41 7.03
C HIS A 156 -23.72 -0.51 8.04
N GLN A 157 -23.30 0.60 8.66
CA GLN A 157 -22.25 0.56 9.70
C GLN A 157 -22.77 -0.01 11.02
N ASN A 158 -24.05 0.25 11.36
CA ASN A 158 -24.65 -0.19 12.63
C ASN A 158 -25.07 -1.68 12.65
N VAL A 159 -25.19 -2.34 11.48
CA VAL A 159 -25.65 -3.74 11.37
C VAL A 159 -24.57 -4.77 11.75
N ARG A 160 -23.29 -4.38 11.83
CA ARG A 160 -22.18 -5.31 12.13
C ARG A 160 -21.96 -5.56 13.64
N GLN A 161 -23.01 -5.45 14.46
CA GLN A 161 -22.96 -5.58 15.92
C GLN A 161 -23.34 -6.99 16.46
N HIS A 162 -23.34 -8.02 15.61
CA HIS A 162 -23.64 -9.40 16.03
C HIS A 162 -22.53 -10.35 15.60
#